data_AF-A0A7L3X187-F1
#
_entry.id   AF-A0A7L3X187-F1
#
_cell.length_a   1.000
_cell.length_b   1.000
_cell.length_c   1.000
_cell.angle_alpha   90.00
_cell.angle_beta   90.00
_cell.angle_gamma   90.00
#
_symmetry.space_group_name_H-M   'P 1'
#
loop_
_entity.id
_entity.type
_entity.pdbx_description
1 polymer ?
#
loop_
_entity_poly.entity_id
_entity_poly.type
_entity_poly.pdbx_seq_one_letter_code
_entity_poly.pdbx_strand_id
1 'polypeptide(L)'
;TDVIKSVGAIAPKNDPGEPWAKIATLSARAPWVLHGSRLNNIQITEVESRQNIFMAASGTSQKLSNLTFLDCNMLLLCCTQGQLCLADLRSPQSPLEAVSIPS
;
A
#
# COMPACT_ATOMS: atom_id res chain seq x y z
N THR A 1 20.57 -13.79 -8.31
CA THR A 1 19.94 -12.97 -7.27
C THR A 1 20.06 -11.53 -7.71
N ASP A 2 18.95 -10.81 -7.82
CA ASP A 2 19.00 -9.41 -8.20
C ASP A 2 19.46 -8.59 -6.98
N VAL A 3 20.63 -7.98 -7.10
CA VAL A 3 21.22 -7.16 -6.05
C VAL A 3 21.32 -5.73 -6.56
N ILE A 4 20.64 -4.81 -5.89
CA ILE A 4 20.83 -3.37 -6.13
C ILE A 4 22.22 -3.02 -5.62
N LYS A 5 23.11 -2.56 -6.50
CA LYS A 5 24.46 -2.11 -6.16
C LYS A 5 24.53 -0.60 -6.26
N SER A 6 25.03 0.06 -5.21
CA SER A 6 25.35 1.49 -5.26
C SER A 6 26.49 1.71 -6.27
N VAL A 7 26.25 2.55 -7.28
CA VAL A 7 27.21 2.85 -8.37
C VAL A 7 27.84 4.24 -8.24
N GLY A 8 27.37 5.06 -7.29
CA GLY A 8 27.94 6.38 -7.03
C GLY A 8 26.95 7.35 -6.37
N ALA A 9 27.48 8.48 -5.93
CA ALA A 9 26.71 9.61 -5.41
C ALA A 9 27.12 10.88 -6.15
N ILE A 10 26.16 11.76 -6.46
CA ILE A 10 26.43 13.07 -7.04
C ILE A 10 26.79 14.00 -5.88
N ALA A 11 28.00 14.55 -5.89
CA ALA A 11 28.42 15.50 -4.87
C ALA A 11 27.56 16.79 -4.97
N PRO A 12 27.04 17.32 -3.85
CA PRO A 12 26.32 18.58 -3.86
C PRO A 12 27.27 19.71 -4.30
N LYS A 13 26.78 20.63 -5.14
CA LYS A 13 27.54 21.82 -5.54
C LYS A 13 27.60 22.78 -4.34
N ASN A 14 28.79 23.16 -3.91
CA ASN A 14 29.02 24.03 -2.74
C ASN A 14 28.68 25.52 -3.00
N ASP A 15 27.73 25.84 -3.88
CA ASP A 15 27.32 27.24 -4.10
C ASP A 15 26.42 27.69 -2.94
N PRO A 16 26.78 28.73 -2.17
CA PRO A 16 26.03 29.17 -0.99
C PRO A 16 24.72 29.93 -1.33
N GLY A 17 24.25 29.86 -2.58
CA GLY A 17 23.25 30.79 -3.11
C GLY A 17 21.79 30.35 -3.04
N GLU A 18 21.48 29.05 -3.05
CA GLU A 18 20.09 28.56 -3.00
C GLU A 18 20.04 27.16 -2.36
N PRO A 19 19.15 26.91 -1.38
CA PRO A 19 18.95 25.57 -0.84
C PRO A 19 18.40 24.66 -1.94
N TRP A 20 19.26 23.81 -2.48
CA TRP A 20 18.89 22.73 -3.38
C TRP A 20 17.70 21.93 -2.82
N ALA A 21 16.81 21.51 -3.73
CA ALA A 21 15.49 20.93 -3.47
C ALA A 21 15.33 20.35 -2.06
N LYS A 22 14.73 21.13 -1.17
CA LYS A 22 14.37 20.67 0.17
C LYS A 22 13.33 19.58 0.01
N ILE A 23 13.77 18.33 0.00
CA ILE A 23 12.87 17.18 0.06
C ILE A 23 12.05 17.40 1.33
N ALA A 24 10.74 17.55 1.17
CA ALA A 24 9.83 17.58 2.30
C ALA A 24 9.95 16.21 2.98
N THR A 25 10.76 16.14 4.03
CA THR A 25 11.00 14.90 4.79
C THR A 25 9.80 14.52 5.65
N LEU A 26 8.81 15.40 5.75
CA LEU A 26 7.62 15.22 6.55
C LEU A 26 6.44 15.03 5.62
N SER A 27 6.02 13.77 5.47
CA SER A 27 4.68 13.49 4.96
C SER A 27 3.65 13.93 6.01
N ALA A 28 2.59 14.62 5.59
CA ALA A 28 1.51 15.03 6.48
C ALA A 28 0.80 13.83 7.16
N ARG A 29 0.98 12.62 6.61
CA ARG A 29 0.50 11.34 7.15
C ARG A 29 1.62 10.30 7.10
N ALA A 30 1.73 9.46 8.12
CA ALA A 30 2.70 8.38 8.13
C ALA A 30 2.57 7.49 6.87
N PRO A 31 3.69 7.12 6.20
CA PRO A 31 3.65 6.31 4.99
C PRO A 31 3.18 4.88 5.27
N TRP A 32 2.38 4.33 4.36
CA TRP A 32 1.70 3.03 4.53
C TRP A 32 2.00 2.06 3.38
N VAL A 33 2.02 0.77 3.68
CA VAL A 33 2.15 -0.31 2.70
C VAL A 33 0.92 -1.20 2.76
N LEU A 34 0.22 -1.33 1.63
CA LEU A 34 -0.82 -2.33 1.43
C LEU A 34 -0.19 -3.61 0.89
N HIS A 35 -0.44 -4.74 1.56
CA HIS A 35 0.13 -6.04 1.20
C HIS A 35 -0.78 -7.20 1.58
N GLY A 36 -0.58 -8.33 0.90
CA GLY A 36 -1.33 -9.57 1.05
C GLY A 36 -1.31 -10.36 -0.25
N SER A 37 -1.63 -11.65 -0.18
CA SER A 37 -1.71 -12.52 -1.36
C SER A 37 -3.06 -13.21 -1.50
N ARG A 38 -3.87 -13.16 -0.43
CA ARG A 38 -5.18 -13.79 -0.31
C ARG A 38 -6.13 -12.88 0.44
N LEU A 39 -7.43 -13.02 0.19
CA LEU A 39 -8.43 -12.11 0.75
C LEU A 39 -8.43 -12.07 2.29
N ASN A 40 -8.13 -13.19 2.95
CA ASN A 40 -8.03 -13.32 4.40
C ASN A 40 -6.67 -12.91 5.02
N ASN A 41 -5.73 -12.37 4.23
CA ASN A 41 -4.42 -11.92 4.76
C ASN A 41 -4.02 -10.53 4.29
N ILE A 42 -4.99 -9.72 3.87
CA ILE A 42 -4.76 -8.33 3.47
C ILE A 42 -4.54 -7.49 4.71
N GLN A 43 -3.53 -6.64 4.63
CA GLN A 43 -3.15 -5.74 5.71
C GLN A 43 -2.64 -4.40 5.19
N ILE A 44 -2.67 -3.40 6.07
CA ILE A 44 -1.87 -2.18 5.92
C ILE A 44 -0.91 -2.07 7.09
N THR A 45 0.36 -1.84 6.77
CA THR A 45 1.41 -1.60 7.76
C THR A 45 1.94 -0.18 7.61
N GLU A 46 2.01 0.55 8.72
CA GLU A 46 2.66 1.86 8.78
C GLU A 46 4.17 1.66 8.82
N VAL A 47 4.91 2.35 7.96
CA VAL A 47 6.30 2.00 7.61
C VAL A 47 7.28 2.29 8.74
N GLU A 48 7.11 3.39 9.46
CA GLU A 48 8.04 3.83 10.49
C GLU A 48 7.86 3.00 11.77
N SER A 49 6.63 2.91 12.28
CA SER A 49 6.35 2.13 13.49
C SER A 49 6.26 0.61 13.27
N ARG A 50 6.12 0.19 12.00
CA ARG A 50 5.83 -1.20 11.60
C ARG A 50 4.52 -1.75 12.17
N GLN A 51 3.65 -0.89 12.67
CA GLN A 51 2.37 -1.31 13.22
C GLN A 51 1.40 -1.67 12.09
N ASN A 52 0.65 -2.75 12.30
CA ASN A 52 -0.50 -3.06 11.47
C ASN A 52 -1.65 -2.15 11.88
N ILE A 53 -2.16 -1.37 10.95
CA ILE A 53 -3.23 -0.41 11.18
C ILE A 53 -4.57 -0.84 10.58
N PHE A 54 -4.55 -1.89 9.75
CA PHE A 54 -5.72 -2.47 9.11
C PHE A 54 -5.44 -3.91 8.76
N MET A 55 -6.42 -4.78 9.00
CA MET A 55 -6.42 -6.17 8.56
C MET A 55 -7.80 -6.48 8.01
N ALA A 56 -7.88 -6.95 6.77
CA ALA A 56 -9.17 -7.31 6.20
C ALA A 56 -9.72 -8.57 6.89
N ALA A 57 -10.94 -8.50 7.37
CA ALA A 57 -11.69 -9.67 7.81
C ALA A 57 -12.37 -10.30 6.60
N SER A 58 -11.89 -11.44 6.11
CA SER A 58 -12.62 -12.21 5.10
C SER A 58 -12.71 -13.68 5.49
N GLY A 59 -13.91 -14.25 5.34
CA GLY A 59 -14.13 -15.69 5.50
C GLY A 59 -13.57 -16.52 4.34
N THR A 60 -13.09 -15.86 3.28
CA THR A 60 -12.58 -16.54 2.07
C THR A 60 -11.05 -16.37 1.95
N SER A 61 -10.39 -17.37 1.38
CA SER A 61 -8.93 -17.34 1.13
C SER A 61 -8.61 -17.32 -0.37
N GLN A 62 -9.45 -16.65 -1.15
CA GLN A 62 -9.25 -16.48 -2.59
C GLN A 62 -7.91 -15.78 -2.88
N LYS A 63 -7.20 -16.23 -3.92
CA LYS A 63 -5.93 -15.62 -4.36
C LYS A 63 -6.20 -14.28 -5.03
N LEU A 64 -5.30 -13.34 -4.80
CA LEU A 64 -5.37 -12.00 -5.38
C LEU A 64 -4.43 -11.87 -6.56
N SER A 65 -4.89 -11.14 -7.58
CA SER A 65 -4.10 -10.71 -8.73
C SER A 65 -3.59 -9.28 -8.56
N ASN A 66 -4.35 -8.42 -7.89
CA ASN A 66 -3.99 -7.01 -7.73
C ASN A 66 -4.50 -6.40 -6.40
N LEU A 67 -3.76 -5.41 -5.93
CA LEU A 67 -4.06 -4.59 -4.75
C LEU A 67 -3.82 -3.13 -5.11
N THR A 68 -4.75 -2.24 -4.78
CA THR A 68 -4.54 -0.81 -5.02
C THR A 68 -5.24 0.07 -4.01
N PHE A 69 -4.61 1.20 -3.69
CA PHE A 69 -5.27 2.31 -3.02
C PHE A 69 -6.06 3.09 -4.05
N LEU A 70 -7.34 3.33 -3.78
CA LEU A 70 -8.13 4.31 -4.55
C LEU A 70 -7.92 5.72 -3.99
N ASP A 71 -7.85 5.82 -2.66
CA ASP A 71 -7.45 7.03 -1.93
C ASP A 71 -6.86 6.66 -0.55
N CYS A 72 -6.77 7.63 0.36
CA CYS A 72 -6.18 7.45 1.69
C CYS A 72 -7.04 6.65 2.69
N ASN A 73 -8.29 6.34 2.33
CA ASN A 73 -9.27 5.59 3.11
C ASN A 73 -9.91 4.44 2.32
N MET A 74 -9.72 4.34 1.00
CA MET A 74 -10.37 3.32 0.17
C MET A 74 -9.37 2.44 -0.57
N LEU A 75 -9.64 1.14 -0.60
CA LEU A 75 -8.85 0.12 -1.29
C LEU A 75 -9.69 -0.66 -2.28
N LEU A 76 -9.09 -1.07 -3.40
CA LEU A 76 -9.65 -2.02 -4.35
C LEU A 76 -8.76 -3.26 -4.45
N LEU A 77 -9.37 -4.43 -4.31
CA LEU A 77 -8.72 -5.73 -4.43
C LEU A 77 -9.33 -6.49 -5.61
N CYS A 78 -8.48 -7.20 -6.35
CA CYS A 78 -8.91 -8.07 -7.43
C CYS A 78 -8.47 -9.51 -7.16
N CYS A 79 -9.43 -10.44 -7.19
CA CYS A 79 -9.17 -11.88 -7.13
C CYS A 79 -8.72 -12.40 -8.50
N THR A 80 -7.99 -13.51 -8.53
CA THR A 80 -7.55 -14.15 -9.78
C THR A 80 -8.70 -14.67 -10.66
N GLN A 81 -9.91 -14.77 -10.09
CA GLN A 81 -11.13 -15.17 -10.79
C GLN A 81 -11.97 -13.97 -11.27
N GLY A 82 -11.45 -12.74 -11.12
CA GLY A 82 -12.10 -11.52 -11.62
C GLY A 82 -13.10 -10.86 -10.67
N GLN A 83 -13.26 -11.38 -9.45
CA GLN A 83 -14.06 -10.70 -8.43
C GLN A 83 -13.34 -9.47 -7.88
N LEU A 84 -14.10 -8.42 -7.64
CA LEU A 84 -13.62 -7.19 -7.02
C LEU A 84 -14.14 -7.09 -5.60
N CYS A 85 -13.28 -6.55 -4.73
CA CYS A 85 -13.64 -6.22 -3.35
C CYS A 85 -13.22 -4.78 -3.06
N LEU A 86 -14.10 -4.03 -2.41
CA LEU A 86 -13.84 -2.67 -1.98
C LEU A 86 -13.73 -2.62 -0.45
N ALA A 87 -12.70 -1.97 0.06
CA ALA A 87 -12.51 -1.76 1.49
C ALA A 87 -12.56 -0.26 1.82
N ASP A 88 -13.25 0.09 2.91
CA ASP A 88 -13.16 1.41 3.53
C ASP A 88 -12.43 1.29 4.87
N LEU A 89 -11.27 1.92 4.98
CA LEU A 89 -10.40 1.91 6.15
C LEU A 89 -11.04 2.60 7.36
N ARG A 90 -12.08 3.42 7.15
CA ARG A 90 -12.88 3.99 8.24
C ARG A 90 -13.79 2.94 8.89
N SER A 91 -13.93 1.77 8.27
CA SER A 91 -14.73 0.63 8.75
C SER A 91 -13.87 -0.64 8.85
N PRO A 92 -12.80 -0.65 9.65
CA PRO A 92 -11.79 -1.71 9.64
C PRO A 92 -12.30 -3.11 10.01
N GLN A 93 -13.48 -3.19 10.62
CA GLN A 93 -14.11 -4.46 11.04
C GLN A 93 -15.14 -4.98 10.05
N SER A 94 -15.37 -4.30 8.91
CA SER A 94 -16.34 -4.78 7.93
C SER A 94 -15.81 -6.03 7.23
N PRO A 95 -16.59 -7.12 7.17
CA PRO A 95 -16.24 -8.28 6.37
C PRO A 95 -16.05 -7.87 4.90
N LEU A 96 -14.98 -8.38 4.31
CA LEU A 96 -14.61 -8.07 2.95
C LEU A 96 -15.07 -9.20 2.04
N GLU A 97 -16.04 -8.89 1.19
CA GLU A 97 -16.70 -9.83 0.30
C GLU A 97 -16.35 -9.56 -1.16
N ALA A 98 -16.12 -10.63 -1.91
CA ALA A 98 -15.74 -10.57 -3.31
C ALA A 98 -16.99 -10.66 -4.19
N VAL A 99 -17.20 -9.64 -5.02
CA VAL A 99 -18.33 -9.58 -5.94
C VAL A 99 -17.85 -9.85 -7.35
N SER A 100 -18.50 -10.79 -8.03
CA SER A 100 -18.25 -11.06 -9.45
C SER A 100 -18.79 -9.91 -10.31
N ILE A 101 -18.03 -9.48 -11.30
CA ILE A 101 -18.53 -8.55 -12.32
C ILE A 101 -19.39 -9.36 -13.30
N PRO A 102 -20.66 -9.00 -13.54
CA PRO A 102 -21.46 -9.63 -14.57
C PRO A 102 -20.86 -9.37 -15.96
N SER A 103 -20.90 -10.40 -16.81
CA SER A 103 -20.44 -10.35 -18.20
C SER A 103 -21.31 -9.44 -19.08
#